data_AF-A0A2X0R600-F1
#
_entry.id   AF-A0A2X0R600-F1
#
_cell.length_a   1.000
_cell.length_b   1.000
_cell.length_c   1.000
_cell.angle_alpha   90.00
_cell.angle_beta   90.00
_cell.angle_gamma   90.00
#
_symmetry.space_group_name_H-M   'P 1'
#
loop_
_entity.id
_entity.type
_entity.pdbx_description
1 polymer ?
#
loop_
_entity_poly.entity_id
_entity_poly.type
_entity_poly.pdbx_seq_one_letter_code
_entity_poly.pdbx_strand_id
1 'polypeptide(L)'
;MNLFFKKRFPIKIFVFTLLLGILITLFHVYQVVVSKTVSANIWSESPYTSWIGIDGFNFSAIIFFFLIPFIASIPCSTLLRQDINNRFFIQLKIRKSINNIIWSYASIAFIFGFIVISIPLLINLTLLFAFLPNVKPDDLINLNLLIIHKNTLFVSLYYNHPLIHAILSILFASIWGGLFSLFTFTCSFFIKNKFVALCSGLVLQIVLFICEVCIKLPDSISYAPFNFIKETNGADVNIYITGMVTILLFLYCIVMIICGGKRSVIL
;
A
#
# COMPACT_ATOMS: atom_id res chain seq x y z
N MET A 1 3.09 -25.33 7.28
CA MET A 1 2.11 -24.79 6.31
C MET A 1 1.86 -25.84 5.24
N ASN A 2 0.72 -26.56 5.29
CA ASN A 2 0.50 -27.82 4.58
C ASN A 2 0.55 -27.68 3.04
N LEU A 3 1.16 -28.68 2.37
CA LEU A 3 1.34 -28.84 0.92
C LEU A 3 0.15 -28.43 0.02
N PHE A 4 -1.08 -28.49 0.54
CA PHE A 4 -2.31 -28.10 -0.15
C PHE A 4 -2.41 -26.60 -0.43
N PHE A 5 -1.97 -25.74 0.50
CA PHE A 5 -1.94 -24.29 0.28
C PHE A 5 -0.91 -23.91 -0.81
N LYS A 6 0.19 -24.67 -0.91
CA LYS A 6 1.25 -24.42 -1.90
C LYS A 6 0.77 -24.59 -3.35
N LYS A 7 -0.15 -25.54 -3.60
CA LYS A 7 -0.67 -25.85 -4.96
C LYS A 7 -1.75 -24.88 -5.46
N ARG A 8 -2.41 -24.12 -4.59
CA ARG A 8 -3.53 -23.23 -4.94
C ARG A 8 -3.21 -21.75 -4.79
N PHE A 9 -1.95 -21.40 -4.52
CA PHE A 9 -1.50 -20.01 -4.59
C PHE A 9 -1.85 -19.44 -5.98
N PRO A 10 -2.52 -18.27 -6.04
CA PRO A 10 -2.90 -17.62 -7.28
C PRO A 10 -1.66 -16.95 -7.91
N ILE A 11 -0.60 -17.73 -8.12
CA ILE A 11 0.72 -17.25 -8.52
C ILE A 11 0.65 -16.45 -9.82
N LYS A 12 -0.20 -16.86 -10.77
CA LYS A 12 -0.39 -16.12 -12.03
C LYS A 12 -0.98 -14.73 -11.79
N ILE A 13 -1.99 -14.63 -10.93
CA ILE A 13 -2.65 -13.35 -10.60
C ILE A 13 -1.69 -12.48 -9.78
N PHE A 14 -1.02 -13.07 -8.79
CA PHE A 14 -0.02 -12.40 -7.97
C PHE A 14 1.14 -11.83 -8.81
N VAL A 15 1.69 -12.63 -9.72
CA VAL A 15 2.75 -12.18 -10.65
C VAL A 15 2.22 -11.08 -11.57
N PHE A 16 1.00 -11.23 -12.12
CA PHE A 16 0.39 -10.19 -12.94
C PHE A 16 0.23 -8.86 -12.19
N THR A 17 -0.24 -8.89 -10.94
CA THR A 17 -0.41 -7.69 -10.11
C THR A 17 0.90 -7.03 -9.74
N LEU A 18 1.93 -7.85 -9.50
CA LEU A 18 3.27 -7.39 -9.21
C LEU A 18 3.90 -6.73 -10.45
N LEU A 19 3.73 -7.32 -11.64
CA LEU A 19 4.16 -6.73 -12.90
C LEU A 19 3.45 -5.39 -13.18
N LEU A 20 2.16 -5.28 -12.85
CA LEU A 20 1.40 -4.04 -12.99
C LEU A 20 2.00 -2.93 -12.11
N GLY A 21 2.27 -3.22 -10.83
CA GLY A 21 2.93 -2.28 -9.93
C GLY A 21 4.32 -1.87 -10.44
N ILE A 22 5.13 -2.85 -10.87
CA ILE A 22 6.47 -2.59 -11.45
C ILE A 22 6.38 -1.69 -12.68
N LEU A 23 5.44 -1.94 -13.59
CA LEU A 23 5.27 -1.15 -14.81
C LEU A 23 4.99 0.33 -14.48
N ILE A 24 4.12 0.61 -13.51
CA ILE A 24 3.86 1.99 -13.06
C ILE A 24 5.14 2.63 -12.52
N THR A 25 5.88 1.91 -11.69
CA THR A 25 7.13 2.43 -11.12
C THR A 25 8.25 2.62 -12.14
N LEU A 26 8.35 1.77 -13.17
CA LEU A 26 9.29 1.93 -14.27
C LEU A 26 8.94 3.14 -15.12
N PHE A 27 7.65 3.35 -15.38
CA PHE A 27 7.17 4.53 -16.09
C PHE A 27 7.47 5.82 -15.30
N HIS A 28 7.33 5.79 -13.97
CA HIS A 28 7.75 6.90 -13.11
C HIS A 28 9.25 7.19 -13.21
N VAL A 29 10.13 6.16 -13.12
CA VAL A 29 11.58 6.33 -13.29
C VAL A 29 11.90 6.97 -14.66
N TYR A 30 11.25 6.49 -15.73
CA TYR A 30 11.41 7.06 -17.06
C TYR A 30 11.04 8.56 -17.08
N GLN A 31 9.90 8.95 -16.49
CA GLN A 31 9.49 10.36 -16.40
C GLN A 31 10.52 11.21 -15.65
N VAL A 32 11.02 10.73 -14.51
CA VAL A 32 12.03 11.44 -13.71
C VAL A 32 13.31 11.61 -14.52
N VAL A 33 13.87 10.54 -15.07
CA VAL A 33 15.14 10.59 -15.81
C VAL A 33 15.04 11.50 -17.03
N VAL A 34 13.96 11.43 -17.81
CA VAL A 34 13.75 12.30 -18.97
C VAL A 34 13.59 13.77 -18.55
N SER A 35 12.80 14.06 -17.50
CA SER A 35 12.61 15.44 -17.05
C SER A 35 13.92 16.08 -16.55
N LYS A 36 14.74 15.32 -15.80
CA LYS A 36 15.98 15.83 -15.21
C LYS A 36 17.11 15.97 -16.22
N THR A 37 17.16 15.09 -17.22
CA THR A 37 18.12 15.21 -18.34
C THR A 37 17.85 16.44 -19.20
N VAL A 38 16.60 16.73 -19.52
CA VAL A 38 16.22 17.92 -20.31
C VAL A 38 16.52 19.22 -19.55
N SER A 39 16.34 19.23 -18.23
CA SER A 39 16.59 20.42 -17.39
C SER A 39 18.05 20.67 -17.00
N ALA A 40 18.99 19.80 -17.39
CA ALA A 40 20.40 19.83 -16.97
C ALA A 40 20.66 19.81 -15.44
N ASN A 41 19.64 19.52 -14.63
CA ASN A 41 19.69 19.52 -13.15
C ASN A 41 20.03 18.15 -12.55
N ILE A 42 20.63 17.24 -13.31
CA ILE A 42 20.90 15.86 -12.84
C ILE A 42 21.82 15.84 -11.61
N TRP A 43 22.78 16.77 -11.54
CA TRP A 43 23.80 16.81 -10.51
C TRP A 43 23.35 17.40 -9.17
N SER A 44 22.22 18.13 -9.17
CA SER A 44 21.63 18.72 -7.95
C SER A 44 20.51 17.85 -7.35
N GLU A 45 20.23 16.70 -7.96
CA GLU A 45 19.14 15.81 -7.58
C GLU A 45 19.68 14.51 -7.02
N SER A 46 18.84 13.84 -6.22
CA SER A 46 19.20 12.61 -5.53
C SER A 46 18.06 11.61 -5.64
N PRO A 47 18.33 10.29 -5.57
CA PRO A 47 17.27 9.29 -5.41
C PRO A 47 16.32 9.64 -4.26
N TYR A 48 16.83 10.24 -3.18
CA TYR A 48 16.03 10.66 -2.01
C TYR A 48 15.24 11.96 -2.21
N THR A 49 15.34 12.64 -3.36
CA THR A 49 14.52 13.82 -3.67
C THR A 49 13.51 13.53 -4.77
N SER A 50 13.74 12.46 -5.55
CA SER A 50 12.99 12.21 -6.78
C SER A 50 12.28 10.86 -6.83
N TRP A 51 12.45 9.99 -5.84
CA TRP A 51 11.73 8.71 -5.85
C TRP A 51 10.23 8.89 -5.63
N ILE A 52 9.47 7.86 -6.03
CA ILE A 52 8.02 7.95 -6.17
C ILE A 52 7.31 8.38 -4.87
N GLY A 53 7.87 8.09 -3.71
CA GLY A 53 7.32 8.46 -2.41
C GLY A 53 7.40 9.95 -2.05
N ILE A 54 8.26 10.72 -2.72
CA ILE A 54 8.39 12.18 -2.54
C ILE A 54 7.72 12.93 -3.68
N ASP A 55 7.62 12.30 -4.84
CA ASP A 55 7.07 12.91 -6.03
C ASP A 55 5.56 13.18 -5.92
N GLY A 56 5.23 14.43 -5.63
CA GLY A 56 3.86 14.93 -5.57
C GLY A 56 3.27 15.38 -6.90
N PHE A 57 4.07 15.46 -7.98
CA PHE A 57 3.68 16.14 -9.21
C PHE A 57 3.42 15.19 -10.37
N ASN A 58 4.25 14.14 -10.51
CA ASN A 58 4.08 13.22 -11.62
C ASN A 58 2.82 12.37 -11.46
N PHE A 59 2.05 12.28 -12.55
CA PHE A 59 0.81 11.50 -12.60
C PHE A 59 1.02 10.02 -12.21
N SER A 60 2.18 9.44 -12.55
CA SER A 60 2.53 8.06 -12.22
C SER A 60 2.65 7.83 -10.71
N ALA A 61 3.21 8.78 -9.96
CA ALA A 61 3.28 8.71 -8.50
C ALA A 61 1.88 8.85 -7.88
N ILE A 62 1.10 9.83 -8.35
CA ILE A 62 -0.27 10.06 -7.89
C ILE A 62 -1.13 8.82 -8.10
N ILE A 63 -1.13 8.24 -9.31
CA ILE A 63 -1.97 7.08 -9.63
C ILE A 63 -1.51 5.83 -8.90
N PHE A 64 -0.20 5.65 -8.67
CA PHE A 64 0.33 4.50 -7.92
C PHE A 64 -0.23 4.48 -6.50
N PHE A 65 -0.02 5.56 -5.74
CA PHE A 65 -0.48 5.65 -4.35
C PHE A 65 -2.00 5.66 -4.25
N PHE A 66 -2.70 6.25 -5.23
CA PHE A 66 -4.15 6.22 -5.27
C PHE A 66 -4.69 4.80 -5.50
N LEU A 67 -4.04 4.00 -6.35
CA LEU A 67 -4.47 2.64 -6.67
C LEU A 67 -3.93 1.56 -5.73
N ILE A 68 -3.13 1.89 -4.71
CA ILE A 68 -2.62 0.92 -3.72
C ILE A 68 -3.72 -0.04 -3.21
N PRO A 69 -4.90 0.42 -2.75
CA PRO A 69 -5.93 -0.47 -2.23
C PRO A 69 -6.44 -1.48 -3.26
N PHE A 70 -6.45 -1.07 -4.52
CA PHE A 70 -6.90 -1.89 -5.64
C PHE A 70 -5.82 -2.90 -6.03
N ILE A 71 -4.60 -2.44 -6.30
CA ILE A 71 -3.49 -3.29 -6.73
C ILE A 71 -3.17 -4.35 -5.66
N ALA A 72 -3.14 -3.96 -4.39
CA ALA A 72 -2.83 -4.87 -3.27
C ALA A 72 -3.92 -5.92 -3.01
N SER A 73 -5.17 -5.66 -3.40
CA SER A 73 -6.32 -6.56 -3.12
C SER A 73 -6.62 -7.56 -4.23
N ILE A 74 -6.15 -7.34 -5.47
CA ILE A 74 -6.37 -8.26 -6.59
C ILE A 74 -5.97 -9.72 -6.27
N PRO A 75 -4.77 -10.03 -5.71
CA PRO A 75 -4.38 -11.43 -5.49
C PRO A 75 -5.24 -12.15 -4.44
N CYS A 76 -5.93 -11.41 -3.57
CA CYS A 76 -6.53 -11.95 -2.35
C CYS A 76 -8.06 -11.89 -2.34
N SER A 77 -8.65 -10.88 -2.98
CA SER A 77 -10.10 -10.68 -3.08
C SER A 77 -10.84 -11.89 -3.65
N THR A 78 -10.20 -12.69 -4.50
CA THR A 78 -10.83 -13.86 -5.13
C THR A 78 -10.56 -15.19 -4.42
N LEU A 79 -9.55 -15.28 -3.55
CA LEU A 79 -9.06 -16.55 -2.98
C LEU A 79 -10.17 -17.32 -2.24
N LEU A 80 -10.77 -16.67 -1.25
CA LEU A 80 -11.76 -17.32 -0.39
C LEU A 80 -13.03 -17.69 -1.17
N ARG A 81 -13.52 -16.80 -2.04
CA ARG A 81 -14.74 -17.05 -2.83
C ARG A 81 -14.53 -18.18 -3.85
N GLN A 82 -13.36 -18.25 -4.49
CA GLN A 82 -13.05 -19.35 -5.39
C GLN A 82 -13.03 -20.70 -4.64
N ASP A 83 -12.49 -20.73 -3.43
CA ASP A 83 -12.39 -21.97 -2.66
C ASP A 83 -13.73 -22.40 -2.04
N ILE A 84 -14.61 -21.46 -1.69
CA ILE A 84 -16.01 -21.75 -1.35
C ILE A 84 -16.74 -22.36 -2.55
N ASN A 85 -16.67 -21.71 -3.72
CA ASN A 85 -17.39 -22.18 -4.91
C ASN A 85 -16.90 -23.55 -5.41
N ASN A 86 -15.60 -23.82 -5.29
CA ASN A 86 -15.00 -25.08 -5.74
C ASN A 86 -15.18 -26.25 -4.75
N ARG A 87 -15.99 -26.09 -3.69
CA ARG A 87 -16.18 -27.06 -2.58
C ARG A 87 -14.89 -27.46 -1.84
N PHE A 88 -13.75 -26.87 -2.18
CA PHE A 88 -12.47 -27.11 -1.53
C PHE A 88 -12.49 -26.65 -0.07
N PHE A 89 -13.22 -25.57 0.21
CA PHE A 89 -13.46 -25.11 1.57
C PHE A 89 -14.08 -26.20 2.48
N ILE A 90 -14.95 -27.05 1.92
CA ILE A 90 -15.57 -28.17 2.66
C ILE A 90 -14.51 -29.23 3.01
N GLN A 91 -13.60 -29.56 2.08
CA GLN A 91 -12.51 -30.49 2.34
C GLN A 91 -11.54 -29.97 3.42
N LEU A 92 -11.30 -28.66 3.46
CA LEU A 92 -10.49 -28.03 4.50
C LEU A 92 -11.21 -28.05 5.87
N LYS A 93 -12.52 -27.77 5.90
CA LYS A 93 -13.37 -27.76 7.11
C LYS A 93 -13.36 -29.11 7.85
N ILE A 94 -13.20 -30.22 7.11
CA ILE A 94 -13.09 -31.57 7.70
C ILE A 94 -11.74 -31.78 8.42
N ARG A 95 -10.67 -31.10 7.98
CA ARG A 95 -9.29 -31.35 8.46
C ARG A 95 -8.78 -30.31 9.45
N LYS A 96 -9.36 -29.11 9.47
CA LYS A 96 -8.93 -27.99 10.31
C LYS A 96 -10.13 -27.21 10.82
N SER A 97 -9.97 -26.58 12.00
CA SER A 97 -10.95 -25.62 12.49
C SER A 97 -11.11 -24.46 11.51
N ILE A 98 -12.34 -23.96 11.40
CA ILE A 98 -12.71 -22.86 10.49
C ILE A 98 -11.92 -21.59 10.82
N ASN A 99 -11.73 -21.32 12.11
CA ASN A 99 -10.91 -20.20 12.58
C ASN A 99 -9.48 -20.31 12.04
N ASN A 100 -8.84 -21.49 12.14
CA ASN A 100 -7.47 -21.68 11.64
C ASN A 100 -7.39 -21.50 10.13
N ILE A 101 -8.41 -21.91 9.39
CA ILE A 101 -8.48 -21.73 7.93
C ILE A 101 -8.55 -20.23 7.60
N ILE A 102 -9.47 -19.50 8.22
CA ILE A 102 -9.69 -18.07 7.94
C ILE A 102 -8.47 -17.23 8.31
N TRP A 103 -7.88 -17.48 9.48
CA TRP A 103 -6.65 -16.81 9.88
C TRP A 103 -5.50 -17.10 8.91
N SER A 104 -5.42 -18.32 8.36
CA SER A 104 -4.42 -18.64 7.32
C SER A 104 -4.65 -17.81 6.05
N TYR A 105 -5.89 -17.68 5.58
CA TYR A 105 -6.19 -16.83 4.41
C TYR A 105 -5.96 -15.35 4.70
N ALA A 106 -6.30 -14.87 5.89
CA ALA A 106 -6.07 -13.50 6.33
C ALA A 106 -4.55 -13.16 6.33
N SER A 107 -3.71 -14.04 6.88
CA SER A 107 -2.25 -13.87 6.83
C SER A 107 -1.71 -13.87 5.41
N ILE A 108 -2.19 -14.78 4.55
CA ILE A 108 -1.81 -14.80 3.13
C ILE A 108 -2.23 -13.49 2.44
N ALA A 109 -3.43 -12.99 2.75
CA ALA A 109 -3.93 -11.74 2.18
C ALA A 109 -3.04 -10.56 2.53
N PHE A 110 -2.71 -10.42 3.81
CA PHE A 110 -1.80 -9.38 4.27
C PHE A 110 -0.42 -9.47 3.62
N ILE A 111 0.20 -10.66 3.61
CA ILE A 111 1.55 -10.86 3.06
C ILE A 111 1.58 -10.54 1.56
N PHE A 112 0.56 -10.93 0.80
CA PHE A 112 0.51 -10.62 -0.63
C PHE A 112 0.26 -9.15 -0.91
N GLY A 113 -0.65 -8.51 -0.17
CA GLY A 113 -0.82 -7.06 -0.27
C GLY A 113 0.47 -6.30 0.07
N PHE A 114 1.19 -6.74 1.10
CA PHE A 114 2.48 -6.17 1.51
C PHE A 114 3.52 -6.30 0.39
N ILE A 115 3.73 -7.51 -0.13
CA ILE A 115 4.77 -7.78 -1.13
C ILE A 115 4.49 -7.06 -2.46
N VAL A 116 3.23 -7.03 -2.90
CA VAL A 116 2.82 -6.39 -4.17
C VAL A 116 3.10 -4.89 -4.17
N ILE A 117 3.10 -4.23 -3.00
CA ILE A 117 3.45 -2.81 -2.89
C ILE A 117 4.94 -2.61 -2.59
N SER A 118 5.51 -3.45 -1.74
CA SER A 118 6.92 -3.36 -1.34
C SER A 118 7.88 -3.51 -2.52
N ILE A 119 7.69 -4.52 -3.37
CA ILE A 119 8.61 -4.82 -4.47
C ILE A 119 8.69 -3.69 -5.50
N PRO A 120 7.57 -3.16 -6.05
CA PRO A 120 7.64 -2.03 -6.97
C PRO A 120 8.33 -0.80 -6.38
N LEU A 121 8.05 -0.46 -5.12
CA LEU A 121 8.67 0.69 -4.46
C LEU A 121 10.19 0.51 -4.27
N LEU A 122 10.63 -0.69 -3.88
CA LEU A 122 12.06 -1.01 -3.78
C LEU A 122 12.76 -0.96 -5.15
N ILE A 123 12.10 -1.45 -6.21
CA ILE A 123 12.62 -1.38 -7.57
C ILE A 123 12.72 0.08 -8.03
N ASN A 124 11.71 0.90 -7.76
CA ASN A 124 11.73 2.33 -8.09
C ASN A 124 12.95 3.03 -7.47
N LEU A 125 13.14 2.86 -6.16
CA LEU A 125 14.23 3.50 -5.43
C LEU A 125 15.60 2.99 -5.93
N THR A 126 15.77 1.67 -6.09
CA THR A 126 17.04 1.08 -6.54
C THR A 126 17.41 1.47 -7.97
N LEU A 127 16.43 1.60 -8.87
CA LEU A 127 16.68 2.09 -10.23
C LEU A 127 17.12 3.55 -10.23
N LEU A 128 16.55 4.40 -9.38
CA LEU A 128 16.98 5.80 -9.31
C LEU A 128 18.42 5.94 -8.81
N PHE A 129 18.89 5.07 -7.92
CA PHE A 129 20.32 5.00 -7.57
C PHE A 129 21.24 4.68 -8.75
N ALA A 130 20.73 4.02 -9.80
CA ALA A 130 21.52 3.74 -10.99
C ALA A 130 21.63 4.95 -11.94
N PHE A 131 20.69 5.91 -11.85
CA PHE A 131 20.63 7.06 -12.77
C PHE A 131 21.00 8.40 -12.13
N LEU A 132 20.84 8.54 -10.82
CA LEU A 132 21.05 9.79 -10.09
C LEU A 132 22.20 9.67 -9.09
N PRO A 133 22.93 10.76 -8.84
CA PRO A 133 24.02 10.74 -7.87
C PRO A 133 23.46 10.57 -6.45
N ASN A 134 24.13 9.77 -5.64
CA ASN A 134 23.76 9.55 -4.24
C ASN A 134 24.22 10.74 -3.38
N VAL A 135 23.51 11.86 -3.48
CA VAL A 135 23.75 13.06 -2.68
C VAL A 135 22.77 13.08 -1.51
N LYS A 136 23.26 13.43 -0.34
CA LYS A 136 22.43 13.57 0.85
C LYS A 136 21.55 14.84 0.72
N PRO A 137 20.23 14.78 0.99
CA PRO A 137 19.38 15.96 0.97
C PRO A 137 19.84 17.01 1.99
N ASP A 138 19.70 18.28 1.63
CA ASP A 138 20.03 19.42 2.48
C ASP A 138 18.85 20.40 2.49
N ASP A 139 18.41 20.81 3.68
CA ASP A 139 17.26 21.69 3.89
C ASP A 139 17.37 23.00 3.09
N LEU A 140 18.58 23.58 2.99
CA LEU A 140 18.80 24.87 2.32
C LEU A 140 18.84 24.71 0.80
N ILE A 141 19.40 23.61 0.31
CA ILE A 141 19.53 23.33 -1.13
C ILE A 141 18.20 22.84 -1.71
N ASN A 142 17.43 22.08 -0.92
CA ASN A 142 16.19 21.42 -1.34
C ASN A 142 14.92 22.12 -0.82
N LEU A 143 14.98 23.43 -0.55
CA LEU A 143 13.83 24.23 -0.10
C LEU A 143 12.61 24.11 -1.03
N ASN A 144 12.83 23.88 -2.32
CA ASN A 144 11.78 23.70 -3.33
C ASN A 144 10.90 22.46 -3.08
N LEU A 145 11.40 21.44 -2.39
CA LEU A 145 10.64 20.23 -2.05
C LEU A 145 9.74 20.44 -0.82
N LEU A 146 9.98 21.49 -0.04
CA LEU A 146 9.21 21.84 1.16
C LEU A 146 9.03 20.66 2.13
N ILE A 147 10.09 19.86 2.33
CA ILE A 147 10.09 18.74 3.27
C ILE A 147 10.27 19.29 4.68
N ILE A 148 9.17 19.42 5.42
CA ILE A 148 9.13 20.08 6.74
C ILE A 148 8.34 19.25 7.75
N HIS A 149 8.51 19.56 9.04
CA HIS A 149 7.87 18.82 10.15
C HIS A 149 6.33 18.74 10.09
N LYS A 150 5.70 19.54 9.24
CA LYS A 150 4.26 19.52 9.03
C LYS A 150 3.81 18.43 8.07
N ASN A 151 4.52 18.19 6.97
CA ASN A 151 4.05 17.34 5.87
C ASN A 151 4.77 16.00 5.76
N THR A 152 5.84 15.83 6.53
CA THR A 152 6.71 14.66 6.50
C THR A 152 6.91 14.15 7.92
N LEU A 153 6.70 12.86 8.13
CA LEU A 153 6.99 12.22 9.41
C LEU A 153 8.51 12.14 9.58
N PHE A 154 9.03 12.25 10.81
CA PHE A 154 10.45 12.04 11.12
C PHE A 154 11.47 12.79 10.24
N VAL A 155 11.22 14.07 9.96
CA VAL A 155 12.07 14.92 9.08
C VAL A 155 13.55 14.96 9.47
N SER A 156 13.85 14.95 10.77
CA SER A 156 15.23 14.87 11.24
C SER A 156 15.92 13.58 10.80
N LEU A 157 15.18 12.49 10.62
CA LEU A 157 15.70 11.23 10.09
C LEU A 157 15.89 11.30 8.58
N TYR A 158 14.99 11.97 7.84
CA TYR A 158 15.16 12.23 6.41
C TYR A 158 16.48 12.94 6.11
N TYR A 159 16.76 14.05 6.80
CA TYR A 159 17.98 14.81 6.58
C TYR A 159 19.23 14.21 7.22
N ASN A 160 19.14 13.29 8.19
CA ASN A 160 20.33 12.64 8.75
C ASN A 160 20.68 11.33 8.05
N HIS A 161 19.68 10.49 7.81
CA HIS A 161 19.79 9.14 7.26
C HIS A 161 18.68 8.89 6.21
N PRO A 162 18.76 9.53 5.03
CA PRO A 162 17.66 9.55 4.05
C PRO A 162 17.29 8.15 3.53
N LEU A 163 18.27 7.24 3.40
CA LEU A 163 18.01 5.86 2.99
C LEU A 163 17.15 5.10 4.01
N ILE A 164 17.41 5.30 5.31
CA ILE A 164 16.63 4.67 6.38
C ILE A 164 15.20 5.22 6.35
N HIS A 165 15.07 6.54 6.17
CA HIS A 165 13.77 7.19 6.08
C HIS A 165 12.93 6.70 4.88
N ALA A 166 13.56 6.57 3.70
CA ALA A 166 12.90 6.02 2.52
C ALA A 166 12.46 4.57 2.72
N ILE A 167 13.32 3.72 3.32
CA ILE A 167 12.96 2.32 3.63
C ILE A 167 11.79 2.24 4.62
N LEU A 168 11.78 3.08 5.65
CA LEU A 168 10.66 3.15 6.60
C LEU A 168 9.36 3.57 5.91
N SER A 169 9.43 4.53 4.98
CA SER A 169 8.28 4.96 4.18
C SER A 169 7.77 3.84 3.27
N ILE A 170 8.66 3.08 2.62
CA ILE A 170 8.30 1.90 1.82
C ILE A 170 7.64 0.84 2.70
N LEU A 171 8.20 0.56 3.87
CA LEU A 171 7.66 -0.41 4.80
C LEU A 171 6.27 0.00 5.29
N PHE A 172 6.09 1.29 5.62
CA PHE A 172 4.81 1.85 6.03
C PHE A 172 3.75 1.75 4.93
N ALA A 173 4.09 2.12 3.69
CA ALA A 173 3.19 1.95 2.54
C ALA A 173 2.85 0.48 2.26
N SER A 174 3.81 -0.42 2.47
CA SER A 174 3.61 -1.85 2.31
C SER A 174 2.68 -2.44 3.39
N ILE A 175 2.79 -1.98 4.64
CA ILE A 175 1.84 -2.35 5.72
C ILE A 175 0.43 -1.94 5.31
N TRP A 176 0.25 -0.73 4.78
CA TRP A 176 -1.05 -0.28 4.27
C TRP A 176 -1.56 -1.10 3.10
N GLY A 177 -0.70 -1.49 2.15
CA GLY A 177 -1.03 -2.46 1.10
C GLY A 177 -1.56 -3.77 1.69
N GLY A 178 -0.90 -4.30 2.72
CA GLY A 178 -1.36 -5.47 3.46
C GLY A 178 -2.71 -5.26 4.15
N LEU A 179 -2.92 -4.12 4.81
CA LEU A 179 -4.18 -3.77 5.48
C LEU A 179 -5.35 -3.63 4.50
N PHE A 180 -5.15 -3.00 3.34
CA PHE A 180 -6.18 -2.92 2.30
C PHE A 180 -6.53 -4.29 1.73
N SER A 181 -5.53 -5.14 1.49
CA SER A 181 -5.76 -6.51 1.05
C SER A 181 -6.54 -7.32 2.11
N LEU A 182 -6.22 -7.14 3.38
CA LEU A 182 -6.95 -7.74 4.49
C LEU A 182 -8.39 -7.21 4.58
N PHE A 183 -8.60 -5.90 4.43
CA PHE A 183 -9.91 -5.28 4.41
C PHE A 183 -10.79 -5.87 3.31
N THR A 184 -10.32 -5.88 2.07
CA THR A 184 -11.08 -6.47 0.94
C THR A 184 -11.36 -7.96 1.13
N PHE A 185 -10.42 -8.71 1.72
CA PHE A 185 -10.63 -10.09 2.12
C PHE A 185 -11.80 -10.21 3.12
N THR A 186 -11.87 -9.36 4.14
CA THR A 186 -12.99 -9.40 5.09
C THR A 186 -14.32 -9.00 4.45
N CYS A 187 -14.33 -8.01 3.56
CA CYS A 187 -15.52 -7.62 2.81
C CYS A 187 -16.04 -8.76 1.91
N SER A 188 -15.16 -9.64 1.44
CA SER A 188 -15.54 -10.81 0.63
C SER A 188 -16.47 -11.79 1.35
N PHE A 189 -16.51 -11.79 2.69
CA PHE A 189 -17.48 -12.58 3.47
C PHE A 189 -18.92 -12.10 3.28
N PHE A 190 -19.10 -10.79 3.09
CA PHE A 190 -20.42 -10.15 3.03
C PHE A 190 -20.88 -9.91 1.59
N ILE A 191 -19.95 -9.61 0.70
CA ILE A 191 -20.23 -9.23 -0.69
C ILE A 191 -20.14 -10.46 -1.60
N LYS A 192 -21.26 -10.84 -2.23
CA LYS A 192 -21.34 -11.99 -3.15
C LYS A 192 -20.52 -11.77 -4.44
N ASN A 193 -20.56 -10.55 -4.98
CA ASN A 193 -19.88 -10.22 -6.24
C ASN A 193 -18.36 -10.02 -6.01
N LYS A 194 -17.54 -10.81 -6.70
CA LYS A 194 -16.07 -10.76 -6.62
C LYS A 194 -15.50 -9.38 -6.97
N PHE A 195 -16.04 -8.76 -8.03
CA PHE A 195 -15.56 -7.45 -8.49
C PHE A 195 -15.85 -6.36 -7.46
N VAL A 196 -17.05 -6.36 -6.88
CA VAL A 196 -17.43 -5.39 -5.84
C VAL A 196 -16.59 -5.58 -4.57
N ALA A 197 -16.32 -6.83 -4.18
CA ALA A 197 -15.45 -7.11 -3.04
C ALA A 197 -14.02 -6.61 -3.27
N LEU A 198 -13.48 -6.77 -4.48
CA LEU A 198 -12.17 -6.25 -4.86
C LEU A 198 -12.14 -4.72 -4.82
N CYS A 199 -13.12 -4.05 -5.42
CA CYS A 199 -13.20 -2.59 -5.44
C CYS A 199 -13.44 -1.95 -4.06
N SER A 200 -13.88 -2.73 -3.06
CA SER A 200 -14.22 -2.20 -1.72
C SER A 200 -13.07 -1.44 -1.05
N GLY A 201 -11.82 -1.85 -1.23
CA GLY A 201 -10.66 -1.15 -0.68
C GLY A 201 -10.45 0.21 -1.32
N LEU A 202 -10.64 0.31 -2.63
CA LEU A 202 -10.55 1.57 -3.37
C LEU A 202 -11.72 2.50 -3.00
N VAL A 203 -12.93 1.95 -2.85
CA VAL A 203 -14.09 2.71 -2.36
C VAL A 203 -13.82 3.26 -0.95
N LEU A 204 -13.24 2.46 -0.04
CA LEU A 204 -12.87 2.94 1.29
C LEU A 204 -11.90 4.12 1.22
N GLN A 205 -10.87 4.05 0.38
CA GLN A 205 -9.95 5.17 0.23
C GLN A 205 -10.62 6.42 -0.35
N ILE A 206 -11.48 6.27 -1.36
CA ILE A 206 -12.24 7.40 -1.93
C ILE A 206 -13.16 8.03 -0.88
N VAL A 207 -13.87 7.22 -0.11
CA VAL A 207 -14.75 7.72 0.96
C VAL A 207 -13.94 8.48 2.00
N LEU A 208 -12.81 7.94 2.47
CA LEU A 208 -11.95 8.65 3.44
C LEU A 208 -11.41 9.97 2.87
N PHE A 209 -11.02 9.99 1.59
CA PHE A 209 -10.56 11.19 0.91
C PHE A 209 -11.67 12.25 0.78
N ILE A 210 -12.88 11.86 0.39
CA ILE A 210 -14.05 12.76 0.34
C ILE A 210 -14.36 13.29 1.74
N CYS A 211 -14.35 12.42 2.75
CA CYS A 211 -14.56 12.84 4.12
C CYS A 211 -13.55 13.90 4.55
N GLU A 212 -12.26 13.75 4.21
CA GLU A 212 -11.22 14.74 4.55
C GLU A 212 -11.48 16.10 3.91
N VAL A 213 -11.97 16.12 2.67
CA VAL A 213 -12.36 17.36 1.97
C VAL A 213 -13.56 18.02 2.65
N CYS A 214 -14.54 17.24 3.11
CA CYS A 214 -15.76 17.74 3.75
C CYS A 214 -15.59 18.09 5.23
N ILE A 215 -14.76 17.35 5.97
CA ILE A 215 -14.58 17.43 7.42
C ILE A 215 -13.10 17.65 7.71
N LYS A 216 -12.70 18.91 7.76
CA LYS A 216 -11.31 19.26 8.08
C LYS A 216 -11.06 19.13 9.58
N LEU A 217 -10.00 18.43 9.94
CA LEU A 217 -9.47 18.43 11.30
C LEU A 217 -8.78 19.77 11.62
N PRO A 218 -8.59 20.11 12.90
CA PRO A 218 -7.73 21.23 13.32
C PRO A 218 -6.36 21.14 12.64
N ASP A 219 -5.81 22.29 12.26
CA ASP A 219 -4.54 22.41 11.54
C ASP A 219 -4.47 21.68 10.19
N SER A 220 -5.62 21.34 9.59
CA SER A 220 -5.71 20.67 8.28
C SER A 220 -4.93 19.35 8.20
N ILE A 221 -4.80 18.64 9.33
CA ILE A 221 -4.09 17.36 9.38
C ILE A 221 -4.88 16.30 8.61
N SER A 222 -4.17 15.60 7.73
CA SER A 222 -4.72 14.56 6.88
C SER A 222 -4.94 13.24 7.63
N TYR A 223 -6.06 12.59 7.33
CA TYR A 223 -6.41 11.26 7.85
C TYR A 223 -6.81 10.28 6.74
N ALA A 224 -6.75 10.68 5.48
CA ALA A 224 -6.92 9.81 4.32
C ALA A 224 -5.59 9.11 4.00
N PRO A 225 -5.58 7.77 3.85
CA PRO A 225 -4.35 7.01 3.61
C PRO A 225 -3.57 7.48 2.38
N PHE A 226 -4.26 7.89 1.31
CA PHE A 226 -3.62 8.44 0.11
C PHE A 226 -2.65 9.58 0.41
N ASN A 227 -2.94 10.38 1.43
CA ASN A 227 -2.18 11.58 1.77
C ASN A 227 -1.10 11.36 2.84
N PHE A 228 -1.12 10.29 3.61
CA PHE A 228 -0.08 10.08 4.63
C PHE A 228 0.78 8.85 4.38
N ILE A 229 0.43 8.00 3.40
CA ILE A 229 1.23 6.83 3.02
C ILE A 229 2.51 7.24 2.28
N LYS A 230 2.49 8.35 1.55
CA LYS A 230 3.68 8.87 0.86
C LYS A 230 4.68 9.42 1.89
N GLU A 231 5.95 9.47 1.52
CA GLU A 231 7.00 9.98 2.39
C GLU A 231 6.84 11.49 2.61
N THR A 232 6.59 12.23 1.52
CA THR A 232 6.29 13.66 1.54
C THR A 232 4.96 13.93 0.89
N ASN A 233 4.21 14.87 1.47
CA ASN A 233 2.88 15.17 1.00
C ASN A 233 2.59 16.68 0.95
N GLY A 234 1.54 17.06 0.21
CA GLY A 234 1.07 18.45 0.17
C GLY A 234 0.18 18.83 1.36
N ALA A 235 -0.32 17.83 2.09
CA ALA A 235 -1.15 18.02 3.29
C ALA A 235 -0.33 17.77 4.55
N ASP A 236 -0.76 18.36 5.67
CA ASP A 236 -0.10 18.17 6.96
C ASP A 236 -0.35 16.74 7.49
N VAL A 237 0.70 16.09 7.98
CA VAL A 237 0.70 14.71 8.46
C VAL A 237 1.17 14.67 9.91
N ASN A 238 0.40 13.99 10.77
CA ASN A 238 0.72 13.83 12.18
C ASN A 238 0.78 12.34 12.57
N ILE A 239 1.83 11.95 13.28
CA ILE A 239 2.05 10.56 13.72
C ILE A 239 0.90 10.00 14.57
N TYR A 240 0.26 10.85 15.39
CA TYR A 240 -0.82 10.40 16.26
C TYR A 240 -2.08 10.06 15.47
N ILE A 241 -2.44 10.89 14.48
CA ILE A 241 -3.63 10.66 13.64
C ILE A 241 -3.39 9.49 12.69
N THR A 242 -2.23 9.42 12.04
CA THR A 242 -1.89 8.28 11.17
C THR A 242 -1.82 6.96 11.96
N GLY A 243 -1.24 6.98 13.15
CA GLY A 243 -1.25 5.86 14.10
C GLY A 243 -2.65 5.45 14.54
N MET A 244 -3.53 6.41 14.82
CA MET A 244 -4.92 6.12 15.18
C MET A 244 -5.69 5.48 14.01
N VAL A 245 -5.58 6.03 12.79
CA VAL A 245 -6.28 5.51 11.61
C VAL A 245 -5.80 4.11 11.24
N THR A 246 -4.48 3.85 11.31
CA THR A 246 -3.91 2.50 11.10
C THR A 246 -4.45 1.49 12.09
N ILE A 247 -4.44 1.83 13.39
CA ILE A 247 -4.94 0.94 14.45
C ILE A 247 -6.44 0.69 14.29
N LEU A 248 -7.24 1.71 13.96
CA LEU A 248 -8.68 1.56 13.74
C LEU A 248 -8.99 0.60 12.59
N LEU A 249 -8.30 0.74 11.45
CA LEU A 249 -8.49 -0.18 10.32
C LEU A 249 -8.06 -1.61 10.67
N PHE A 250 -6.94 -1.76 11.39
CA PHE A 250 -6.46 -3.06 11.84
C PHE A 250 -7.45 -3.75 12.79
N LEU A 251 -7.96 -3.02 13.79
CA LEU A 251 -8.98 -3.52 14.71
C LEU A 251 -10.28 -3.88 13.97
N TYR A 252 -10.72 -3.03 13.05
CA TYR A 252 -11.86 -3.31 12.19
C TYR A 252 -11.68 -4.65 11.44
N CYS A 253 -10.53 -4.86 10.81
CA CYS A 253 -10.23 -6.10 10.11
C CYS A 253 -10.27 -7.31 11.05
N ILE A 254 -9.70 -7.22 12.26
CA ILE A 254 -9.74 -8.32 13.25
C ILE A 254 -11.18 -8.65 13.65
N VAL A 255 -11.99 -7.64 14.00
CA VAL A 255 -13.39 -7.84 14.39
C VAL A 255 -14.17 -8.48 13.24
N MET A 256 -13.97 -8.02 12.01
CA MET A 256 -14.65 -8.56 10.84
C MET A 256 -14.21 -9.97 10.49
N ILE A 257 -12.94 -10.35 10.74
CA ILE A 257 -12.47 -11.73 10.62
C ILE A 257 -13.18 -12.64 11.61
N ILE A 258 -13.30 -12.23 12.88
CA ILE A 258 -13.96 -13.01 13.93
C ILE A 258 -15.46 -13.18 13.60
N CYS A 259 -16.13 -12.10 13.20
CA CYS A 259 -17.54 -12.13 12.80
C CYS A 259 -17.77 -12.94 11.52
N GLY A 260 -16.91 -12.78 10.51
CA GLY A 260 -16.96 -13.55 9.26
C GLY A 260 -16.73 -15.04 9.47
N GLY A 261 -15.86 -15.40 10.43
CA GLY A 261 -15.63 -16.78 10.84
C GLY A 261 -16.89 -17.48 11.32
N LYS A 262 -17.66 -16.85 12.21
CA LYS A 262 -18.93 -17.38 12.70
C LYS A 262 -19.94 -17.62 11.58
N ARG A 263 -20.01 -16.72 10.60
CA ARG A 263 -20.93 -16.85 9.45
C ARG A 263 -20.56 -17.99 8.50
N SER A 264 -19.26 -18.21 8.26
CA SER A 264 -18.77 -19.30 7.41
C SER A 264 -18.96 -20.70 8.01
N VAL A 265 -19.31 -20.80 9.30
CA VAL A 265 -19.71 -22.06 9.93
C VAL A 265 -21.09 -22.52 9.45
N ILE A 266 -21.97 -21.55 9.15
CA ILE A 266 -23.39 -21.75 8.81
C ILE A 266 -23.58 -22.05 7.31
N LEU A 267 -22.60 -21.68 6.47
CA LEU A 267 -22.50 -22.04 5.05
C LEU A 267 -21.89 -23.45 4.86
#